data_AF-A0A1B9GAN7-F1
#
_entry.id   AF-A0A1B9GAN7-F1
#
_cell.length_a   1.000
_cell.length_b   1.000
_cell.length_c   1.000
_cell.angle_alpha   90.00
_cell.angle_beta   90.00
_cell.angle_gamma   90.00
#
_symmetry.space_group_name_H-M   'P 1'
#
loop_
_entity.id
_entity.type
_entity.pdbx_description
1 polymer ?
#
loop_
_entity_poly.entity_id
_entity_poly.type
_entity_poly.pdbx_seq_one_letter_code
_entity_poly.pdbx_strand_id
1 'polypeptide(L)'
;MIPKRSPSPVPSSSSHIHQLPPNHFLSLQPSFAQPSVAFPSGVPSTSSHESNGQAPNTASLASADFEVDVRTGFLPGSSNVVRLQGKYEVWEEALDAARSSQPGQGLIVGGQRDQERLWRKGIEMMPVVDTTDLLVSLPHVRRAHVVLTFLAHFFVHTTPAPTTTAPSKEPIPVPACISVPLLTVSPLLGLPPVLTYADTVLYNFLPSNPSIAPSAYSNPPNEIITTFTGTRSEEQFYLISALTEIAGAEALRLMRQSLDELFIADEKALKRLTIYLKKLANQIDKISDITMTLMKEVDPEEFYHLIRPWFRGGDGDGPNSAGWNYLGLDDTSSSTSEAESRNTQGKKGKLFSGPSAGQSSLIHAIDIFLTVDHSPTEQEKLEALNAVEYPTESKILVDSTPINPDSPQSPPTAHGHGHGHGAAPKGEATFVQRMLQYMPLPHRSFILHLSTHPTPLRPLVVHYASSHPALAAAYDGALESLRRFREKHMRIVSLFIVQQARRQPSERVRKLMGLEPLTEEEEQMQKEVDINEIRGTGGSALFKFLKRCRDNTTKAMVRPSQAGYELE
;
A
#
# COMPACT_ATOMS: atom_id res chain seq x y z
N MET A 1 -56.53 20.18 -5.68
CA MET A 1 -56.48 19.50 -4.37
C MET A 1 -55.15 18.76 -4.28
N ILE A 2 -54.19 19.34 -3.55
CA ILE A 2 -52.87 18.78 -3.25
C ILE A 2 -52.74 18.89 -1.73
N PRO A 3 -52.41 17.82 -0.98
CA PRO A 3 -52.42 17.88 0.48
C PRO A 3 -51.20 18.64 1.00
N LYS A 4 -51.44 19.62 1.89
CA LYS A 4 -50.41 20.35 2.63
C LYS A 4 -49.71 19.42 3.62
N ARG A 5 -48.39 19.31 3.52
CA ARG A 5 -47.52 18.63 4.50
C ARG A 5 -47.48 19.43 5.81
N SER A 6 -47.62 18.75 6.94
CA SER A 6 -47.44 19.28 8.29
C SER A 6 -45.99 19.72 8.54
N PRO A 7 -45.74 20.77 9.35
CA PRO A 7 -44.37 21.19 9.68
C PRO A 7 -43.70 20.20 10.63
N SER A 8 -42.41 19.91 10.39
CA SER A 8 -41.56 19.10 11.28
C SER A 8 -41.35 19.80 12.63
N PRO A 9 -41.23 19.05 13.74
CA PRO A 9 -41.00 19.64 15.05
C PRO A 9 -39.57 20.20 15.17
N VAL A 10 -39.45 21.28 15.96
CA VAL A 10 -38.20 21.96 16.33
C VAL A 10 -37.39 21.05 17.27
N PRO A 11 -36.06 20.91 17.11
CA PRO A 11 -35.28 20.01 17.95
C PRO A 11 -35.14 20.58 19.38
N SER A 12 -35.52 19.76 20.35
CA SER A 12 -35.29 20.01 21.78
C SER A 12 -33.81 19.88 22.12
N SER A 13 -33.31 20.85 22.85
CA SER A 13 -31.97 20.92 23.43
C SER A 13 -31.72 19.81 24.45
N SER A 14 -30.96 18.78 24.07
CA SER A 14 -30.19 17.96 25.01
C SER A 14 -29.11 17.20 24.23
N SER A 15 -27.86 17.58 24.46
CA SER A 15 -26.64 17.02 23.92
C SER A 15 -26.45 15.57 24.36
N HIS A 16 -26.76 14.62 23.47
CA HIS A 16 -26.22 13.27 23.51
C HIS A 16 -25.65 12.97 22.13
N ILE A 17 -24.31 12.86 22.05
CA ILE A 17 -23.58 12.38 20.89
C ILE A 17 -24.14 10.99 20.58
N HIS A 18 -24.85 10.85 19.45
CA HIS A 18 -25.36 9.57 18.99
C HIS A 18 -24.18 8.62 18.76
N GLN A 19 -23.97 7.69 19.69
CA GLN A 19 -23.14 6.52 19.46
C GLN A 19 -23.79 5.68 18.36
N LEU A 20 -23.05 5.45 17.29
CA LEU A 20 -23.45 4.55 16.21
C LEU A 20 -23.71 3.14 16.79
N PRO A 21 -24.75 2.41 16.34
CA PRO A 21 -25.02 1.06 16.82
C PRO A 21 -23.77 0.19 16.68
N PRO A 22 -23.43 -0.70 17.61
CA PRO A 22 -22.17 -1.48 17.58
C PRO A 22 -22.01 -2.37 16.33
N ASN A 23 -23.08 -2.58 15.57
CA ASN A 23 -23.12 -3.36 14.33
C ASN A 23 -23.10 -2.47 13.08
N HIS A 24 -22.87 -1.16 13.23
CA HIS A 24 -22.81 -0.19 12.16
C HIS A 24 -21.41 -0.21 11.55
N PHE A 25 -21.25 -0.18 10.23
CA PHE A 25 -19.93 -0.34 9.61
C PHE A 25 -18.91 0.75 10.04
N LEU A 26 -19.40 1.95 10.38
CA LEU A 26 -18.61 3.05 10.97
C LEU A 26 -18.34 2.93 12.49
N SER A 27 -18.99 2.01 13.19
CA SER A 27 -18.69 1.69 14.61
C SER A 27 -17.72 0.51 14.75
N LEU A 28 -17.36 -0.14 13.65
CA LEU A 28 -16.36 -1.19 13.65
C LEU A 28 -15.01 -0.54 13.96
N GLN A 29 -14.45 -0.88 15.12
CA GLN A 29 -13.07 -0.53 15.46
C GLN A 29 -12.15 -0.97 14.31
N PRO A 30 -11.20 -0.12 13.87
CA PRO A 30 -10.16 -0.56 12.96
C PRO A 30 -9.52 -1.81 13.57
N SER A 31 -9.62 -2.95 12.91
CA SER A 31 -9.03 -4.19 13.41
C SER A 31 -7.51 -4.07 13.28
N PHE A 32 -6.88 -3.53 14.33
CA PHE A 32 -5.50 -3.82 14.61
C PHE A 32 -5.44 -5.30 15.02
N ALA A 33 -5.18 -6.17 14.05
CA ALA A 33 -4.72 -7.55 14.23
C ALA A 33 -5.54 -8.46 15.17
N GLN A 34 -6.82 -8.20 15.45
CA GLN A 34 -7.61 -9.05 16.34
C GLN A 34 -8.44 -10.09 15.56
N PRO A 35 -8.16 -11.40 15.72
CA PRO A 35 -8.92 -12.49 15.11
C PRO A 35 -10.32 -12.62 15.72
N SER A 36 -11.33 -12.96 14.90
CA SER A 36 -12.70 -13.22 15.37
C SER A 36 -13.06 -14.71 15.23
N VAL A 37 -14.14 -15.15 15.88
CA VAL A 37 -14.64 -16.54 15.80
C VAL A 37 -15.02 -16.93 14.37
N ALA A 38 -15.42 -15.97 13.54
CA ALA A 38 -15.70 -16.17 12.10
C ALA A 38 -14.44 -16.09 11.22
N PHE A 39 -13.36 -15.46 11.71
CA PHE A 39 -12.09 -15.27 10.99
C PHE A 39 -10.90 -15.51 11.94
N PRO A 40 -10.53 -16.78 12.20
CA PRO A 40 -9.56 -17.14 13.23
C PRO A 40 -8.15 -16.59 13.00
N SER A 41 -7.81 -16.25 11.75
CA SER A 41 -6.55 -15.61 11.33
C SER A 41 -6.58 -14.08 11.41
N GLY A 42 -7.76 -13.47 11.57
CA GLY A 42 -7.95 -12.02 11.35
C GLY A 42 -7.87 -11.60 9.87
N VAL A 43 -7.90 -12.56 8.93
CA VAL A 43 -7.69 -12.35 7.48
C VAL A 43 -8.72 -13.16 6.68
N PRO A 44 -9.29 -12.63 5.57
CA PRO A 44 -10.09 -13.43 4.66
C PRO A 44 -9.22 -14.32 3.76
N SER A 45 -9.62 -15.58 3.63
CA SER A 45 -9.10 -16.52 2.64
C SER A 45 -9.76 -16.30 1.28
N THR A 46 -9.05 -16.55 0.17
CA THR A 46 -9.63 -16.71 -1.17
C THR A 46 -10.37 -18.05 -1.32
N SER A 47 -10.33 -18.94 -0.32
CA SER A 47 -11.05 -20.21 -0.24
C SER A 47 -12.53 -20.09 0.18
N SER A 48 -13.24 -19.05 -0.28
CA SER A 48 -14.66 -18.85 0.04
C SER A 48 -15.59 -19.97 -0.44
N HIS A 49 -15.12 -20.83 -1.35
CA HIS A 49 -15.82 -22.05 -1.77
C HIS A 49 -16.02 -23.06 -0.63
N GLU A 50 -15.24 -22.98 0.45
CA GLU A 50 -15.38 -23.82 1.64
C GLU A 50 -16.52 -23.34 2.58
N SER A 51 -17.10 -22.17 2.32
CA SER A 51 -18.11 -21.55 3.21
C SER A 51 -19.54 -22.09 3.05
N ASN A 52 -19.76 -23.09 2.19
CA ASN A 52 -21.04 -23.80 2.00
C ASN A 52 -22.27 -22.86 1.91
N GLY A 53 -22.13 -21.68 1.29
CA GLY A 53 -23.24 -20.76 1.06
C GLY A 53 -23.69 -19.94 2.28
N GLN A 54 -22.89 -19.85 3.34
CA GLN A 54 -23.19 -19.03 4.53
C GLN A 54 -22.71 -17.57 4.44
N ALA A 55 -22.02 -17.18 3.36
CA ALA A 55 -21.63 -15.80 3.12
C ALA A 55 -22.85 -14.95 2.67
N PRO A 56 -23.07 -13.75 3.24
CA PRO A 56 -24.22 -12.91 2.89
C PRO A 56 -24.20 -12.54 1.39
N ASN A 57 -25.31 -12.84 0.71
CA ASN A 57 -25.52 -12.44 -0.68
C ASN A 57 -25.63 -10.92 -0.77
N THR A 58 -24.64 -10.30 -1.40
CA THR A 58 -24.47 -8.84 -1.49
C THR A 58 -24.33 -8.41 -2.95
N ALA A 59 -25.23 -8.91 -3.81
CA ALA A 59 -25.28 -8.64 -5.26
C ALA A 59 -25.50 -7.16 -5.67
N SER A 60 -25.34 -6.18 -4.77
CA SER A 60 -25.37 -4.76 -5.10
C SER A 60 -24.02 -4.12 -4.79
N LEU A 61 -23.18 -4.05 -5.82
CA LEU A 61 -21.96 -3.23 -5.89
C LEU A 61 -22.34 -1.76 -6.10
N ALA A 62 -23.04 -1.13 -5.16
CA ALA A 62 -23.15 0.33 -5.20
C ALA A 62 -21.75 0.90 -4.94
N SER A 63 -21.04 1.26 -6.01
CA SER A 63 -19.65 1.74 -5.94
C SER A 63 -19.50 2.98 -5.03
N ALA A 64 -20.60 3.71 -4.81
CA ALA A 64 -20.71 4.82 -3.87
C ALA A 64 -20.45 4.42 -2.40
N ASP A 65 -20.79 3.20 -1.99
CA ASP A 65 -20.62 2.72 -0.61
C ASP A 65 -19.14 2.47 -0.26
N PHE A 66 -18.28 2.42 -1.29
CA PHE A 66 -16.85 2.16 -1.17
C PHE A 66 -15.97 3.31 -1.64
N GLU A 67 -16.54 4.50 -1.88
CA GLU A 67 -15.84 5.65 -2.48
C GLU A 67 -15.18 5.36 -3.85
N VAL A 68 -15.73 4.40 -4.59
CA VAL A 68 -15.30 4.08 -5.95
C VAL A 68 -16.19 4.85 -6.94
N ASP A 69 -15.67 5.96 -7.48
CA ASP A 69 -16.41 6.79 -8.43
C ASP A 69 -16.38 6.17 -9.84
N VAL A 70 -17.51 6.25 -10.54
CA VAL A 70 -17.69 5.62 -11.85
C VAL A 70 -16.80 6.21 -12.95
N ARG A 71 -16.28 7.44 -12.78
CA ARG A 71 -15.42 8.17 -13.73
C ARG A 71 -13.95 8.09 -13.35
N THR A 72 -13.66 7.98 -12.05
CA THR A 72 -12.29 8.13 -11.52
C THR A 72 -11.77 6.91 -10.79
N GLY A 73 -12.58 5.86 -10.62
CA GLY A 73 -12.18 4.63 -9.93
C GLY A 73 -11.91 4.91 -8.45
N PHE A 74 -10.72 4.55 -7.99
CA PHE A 74 -10.27 4.79 -6.60
C PHE A 74 -9.75 6.21 -6.37
N LEU A 75 -9.66 7.06 -7.39
CA LEU A 75 -9.42 8.48 -7.17
C LEU A 75 -10.70 9.19 -6.73
N PRO A 76 -10.60 10.25 -5.90
CA PRO A 76 -11.76 11.07 -5.55
C PRO A 76 -12.52 11.59 -6.77
N GLY A 77 -13.86 11.51 -6.71
CA GLY A 77 -14.75 12.02 -7.77
C GLY A 77 -14.90 13.55 -7.81
N SER A 78 -14.28 14.25 -6.86
CA SER A 78 -14.17 15.71 -6.80
C SER A 78 -12.69 16.13 -6.78
N SER A 79 -12.41 17.38 -7.16
CA SER A 79 -11.06 17.92 -7.07
C SER A 79 -10.53 17.87 -5.62
N ASN A 80 -9.23 17.60 -5.45
CA ASN A 80 -8.60 17.58 -4.14
C ASN A 80 -8.46 19.01 -3.57
N VAL A 81 -8.50 19.12 -2.25
CA VAL A 81 -8.26 20.40 -1.56
C VAL A 81 -6.78 20.73 -1.68
N VAL A 82 -6.46 21.89 -2.26
CA VAL A 82 -5.09 22.36 -2.49
C VAL A 82 -4.41 22.75 -1.19
N ARG A 83 -5.14 23.41 -0.29
CA ARG A 83 -4.61 23.99 0.94
C ARG A 83 -5.69 24.05 2.02
N LEU A 84 -5.33 23.71 3.24
CA LEU A 84 -6.16 23.97 4.44
C LEU A 84 -6.12 25.46 4.81
N GLN A 85 -7.21 25.94 5.41
CA GLN A 85 -7.37 27.35 5.80
C GLN A 85 -7.56 27.50 7.31
N GLY A 86 -7.48 28.74 7.81
CA GLY A 86 -7.76 29.08 9.20
C GLY A 86 -6.70 28.53 10.14
N LYS A 87 -7.10 27.90 11.25
CA LYS A 87 -6.15 27.39 12.26
C LYS A 87 -5.17 26.32 11.75
N TYR A 88 -5.46 25.74 10.59
CA TYR A 88 -4.64 24.70 9.95
C TYR A 88 -3.56 25.26 9.01
N GLU A 89 -3.55 26.56 8.71
CA GLU A 89 -2.54 27.19 7.85
C GLU A 89 -1.13 26.97 8.38
N VAL A 90 -0.95 26.87 9.70
CA VAL A 90 0.36 26.63 10.32
C VAL A 90 1.03 25.33 9.82
N TRP A 91 0.26 24.29 9.50
CA TRP A 91 0.80 23.06 8.93
C TRP A 91 1.21 23.25 7.46
N GLU A 92 0.42 24.00 6.71
CA GLU A 92 0.67 24.28 5.30
C GLU A 92 1.88 25.20 5.12
N GLU A 93 2.04 26.23 5.97
CA GLU A 93 3.22 27.10 5.99
C GLU A 93 4.49 26.33 6.36
N ALA A 94 4.41 25.43 7.35
CA ALA A 94 5.51 24.56 7.70
C ALA A 94 5.92 23.64 6.53
N LEU A 95 4.93 23.14 5.77
CA LEU A 95 5.18 22.32 4.59
C LEU A 95 5.80 23.13 3.45
N ASP A 96 5.32 24.34 3.19
CA ASP A 96 5.88 25.25 2.17
C ASP A 96 7.35 25.58 2.48
N ALA A 97 7.65 25.86 3.75
CA ALA A 97 9.01 26.11 4.24
C ALA A 97 9.94 24.90 4.07
N ALA A 98 9.40 23.67 4.09
CA ALA A 98 10.18 22.45 3.89
C ALA A 98 10.53 22.20 2.42
N ARG A 99 9.59 22.44 1.50
CA ARG A 99 9.71 22.06 0.08
C ARG A 99 10.50 23.06 -0.75
N SER A 100 10.39 24.36 -0.45
CA SER A 100 10.82 25.48 -1.29
C SER A 100 10.24 25.46 -2.72
N SER A 101 10.36 26.57 -3.45
CA SER A 101 9.82 26.70 -4.82
C SER A 101 10.76 26.20 -5.93
N GLN A 102 12.02 25.85 -5.63
CA GLN A 102 12.99 25.40 -6.64
C GLN A 102 13.64 24.07 -6.25
N PRO A 103 13.90 23.18 -7.24
CA PRO A 103 14.60 21.92 -6.99
C PRO A 103 15.94 22.14 -6.26
N GLY A 104 16.17 21.41 -5.18
CA GLY A 104 17.41 21.46 -4.38
C GLY A 104 17.52 22.62 -3.39
N GLN A 105 16.53 23.51 -3.29
CA GLN A 105 16.47 24.57 -2.26
C GLN A 105 15.61 24.18 -1.05
N GLY A 106 14.84 23.10 -1.16
CA GLY A 106 14.11 22.51 -0.04
C GLY A 106 15.03 21.80 0.95
N LEU A 107 14.44 21.23 1.99
CA LEU A 107 15.18 20.39 2.93
C LEU A 107 15.70 19.14 2.24
N ILE A 108 16.84 18.64 2.70
CA ILE A 108 17.49 17.43 2.17
C ILE A 108 17.51 16.32 3.23
N VAL A 109 17.44 15.07 2.78
CA VAL A 109 17.57 13.89 3.66
C VAL A 109 18.94 13.90 4.33
N GLY A 110 18.96 13.74 5.65
CA GLY A 110 20.17 13.82 6.46
C GLY A 110 20.79 15.21 6.51
N GLY A 111 20.07 16.25 6.06
CA GLY A 111 20.57 17.62 5.99
C GLY A 111 20.98 18.18 7.34
N GLN A 112 22.23 18.65 7.41
CA GLN A 112 22.81 19.27 8.60
C GLN A 112 22.92 20.79 8.49
N ARG A 113 22.32 21.40 7.45
CA ARG A 113 22.39 22.85 7.26
C ARG A 113 21.53 23.55 8.31
N ASP A 114 21.78 24.84 8.47
CA ASP A 114 21.03 25.68 9.40
C ASP A 114 19.53 25.70 9.09
N GLN A 115 19.15 25.58 7.81
CA GLN A 115 17.77 25.52 7.36
C GLN A 115 17.01 24.33 7.95
N GLU A 116 17.53 23.10 7.86
CA GLU A 116 16.87 21.93 8.44
C GLU A 116 16.79 22.01 9.96
N ARG A 117 17.86 22.48 10.61
CA ARG A 117 17.89 22.66 12.07
C ARG A 117 16.83 23.66 12.53
N LEU A 118 16.75 24.82 11.88
CA LEU A 118 15.80 25.88 12.23
C LEU A 118 14.37 25.46 11.93
N TRP A 119 14.13 24.77 10.81
CA TRP A 119 12.82 24.24 10.47
C TRP A 119 12.33 23.22 11.51
N ARG A 120 13.17 22.25 11.90
CA ARG A 120 12.81 21.28 12.96
C ARG A 120 12.51 21.96 14.30
N LYS A 121 13.33 22.94 14.71
CA LYS A 121 13.05 23.74 15.91
C LYS A 121 11.73 24.48 15.80
N GLY A 122 11.40 25.01 14.62
CA GLY A 122 10.11 25.62 14.34
C GLY A 122 8.95 24.65 14.53
N ILE A 123 9.04 23.44 13.97
CA ILE A 123 8.07 22.36 14.17
C ILE A 123 7.89 22.06 15.66
N GLU A 124 8.97 21.86 16.41
CA GLU A 124 8.91 21.55 17.85
C GLU A 124 8.24 22.64 18.69
N MET A 125 8.28 23.89 18.23
CA MET A 125 7.61 25.03 18.89
C MET A 125 6.16 25.23 18.45
N MET A 126 5.69 24.54 17.40
CA MET A 126 4.31 24.67 16.95
C MET A 126 3.34 24.10 17.99
N PRO A 127 2.18 24.75 18.21
CA PRO A 127 1.16 24.21 19.10
C PRO A 127 0.51 22.96 18.47
N VAL A 128 -0.03 22.09 19.33
CA VAL A 128 -0.95 21.03 18.89
C VAL A 128 -2.26 21.70 18.45
N VAL A 129 -2.59 21.58 17.16
CA VAL A 129 -3.81 22.15 16.59
C VAL A 129 -4.96 21.13 16.67
N ASP A 130 -6.11 21.57 17.18
CA ASP A 130 -7.33 20.76 17.27
C ASP A 130 -7.88 20.37 15.89
N THR A 131 -8.21 19.09 15.71
CA THR A 131 -8.69 18.51 14.44
C THR A 131 -10.22 18.42 14.35
N THR A 132 -10.96 18.79 15.40
CA THR A 132 -12.42 18.59 15.49
C THR A 132 -13.16 19.21 14.30
N ASP A 133 -12.77 20.40 13.84
CA ASP A 133 -13.44 21.08 12.73
C ASP A 133 -13.14 20.44 11.36
N LEU A 134 -12.09 19.63 11.21
CA LEU A 134 -11.81 18.90 9.96
C LEU A 134 -12.83 17.79 9.72
N LEU A 135 -13.41 17.24 10.78
CA LEU A 135 -14.29 16.07 10.75
C LEU A 135 -15.56 16.29 9.92
N VAL A 136 -15.93 17.56 9.69
CA VAL A 136 -17.10 17.94 8.90
C VAL A 136 -16.91 17.70 7.39
N SER A 137 -15.67 17.50 6.93
CA SER A 137 -15.36 17.43 5.51
C SER A 137 -14.24 16.45 5.20
N LEU A 138 -14.61 15.30 4.61
CA LEU A 138 -13.65 14.27 4.20
C LEU A 138 -12.50 14.79 3.32
N PRO A 139 -12.72 15.67 2.31
CA PRO A 139 -11.61 16.28 1.55
C PRO A 139 -10.61 17.06 2.42
N HIS A 140 -11.07 17.72 3.50
CA HIS A 140 -10.19 18.41 4.43
C HIS A 140 -9.43 17.43 5.32
N VAL A 141 -10.07 16.34 5.78
CA VAL A 141 -9.37 15.27 6.52
C VAL A 141 -8.28 14.63 5.65
N ARG A 142 -8.57 14.35 4.38
CA ARG A 142 -7.58 13.83 3.41
C ARG A 142 -6.40 14.79 3.24
N ARG A 143 -6.67 16.09 3.02
CA ARG A 143 -5.59 17.09 2.91
C ARG A 143 -4.77 17.21 4.20
N ALA A 144 -5.42 17.17 5.36
CA ALA A 144 -4.72 17.15 6.65
C ALA A 144 -3.80 15.94 6.78
N HIS A 145 -4.26 14.75 6.39
CA HIS A 145 -3.43 13.55 6.39
C HIS A 145 -2.22 13.69 5.44
N VAL A 146 -2.42 14.22 4.22
CA VAL A 146 -1.32 14.51 3.28
C VAL A 146 -0.30 15.45 3.92
N VAL A 147 -0.73 16.60 4.43
CA VAL A 147 0.20 17.60 4.99
C VAL A 147 0.95 17.05 6.20
N LEU A 148 0.24 16.42 7.14
CA LEU A 148 0.83 15.89 8.37
C LEU A 148 1.80 14.72 8.11
N THR A 149 1.50 13.83 7.15
CA THR A 149 2.42 12.76 6.77
C THR A 149 3.66 13.28 6.07
N PHE A 150 3.54 14.27 5.18
CA PHE A 150 4.71 14.94 4.59
C PHE A 150 5.57 15.64 5.65
N LEU A 151 4.95 16.36 6.60
CA LEU A 151 5.66 16.98 7.73
C LEU A 151 6.39 15.95 8.59
N ALA A 152 5.74 14.82 8.92
CA ALA A 152 6.36 13.73 9.66
C ALA A 152 7.59 13.18 8.93
N HIS A 153 7.47 12.91 7.62
CA HIS A 153 8.58 12.43 6.80
C HIS A 153 9.71 13.46 6.68
N PHE A 154 9.40 14.75 6.48
CA PHE A 154 10.41 15.82 6.50
C PHE A 154 11.14 15.88 7.85
N PHE A 155 10.42 15.79 8.96
CA PHE A 155 11.00 15.80 10.29
C PHE A 155 11.94 14.61 10.51
N VAL A 156 11.44 13.40 10.27
CA VAL A 156 12.21 12.17 10.46
C VAL A 156 13.44 12.15 9.57
N HIS A 157 13.30 12.39 8.27
CA HIS A 157 14.38 12.21 7.32
C HIS A 157 15.41 13.33 7.34
N THR A 158 15.09 14.50 7.88
CA THR A 158 16.08 15.55 8.10
C THR A 158 16.79 15.42 9.45
N THR A 159 16.26 14.61 10.37
CA THR A 159 16.87 14.38 11.69
C THR A 159 18.28 13.79 11.52
N PRO A 160 19.32 14.41 12.10
CA PRO A 160 20.69 13.93 11.96
C PRO A 160 20.82 12.50 12.50
N ALA A 161 21.57 11.66 11.79
CA ALA A 161 21.95 10.35 12.31
C ALA A 161 22.78 10.51 13.60
N PRO A 162 22.69 9.58 14.57
CA PRO A 162 23.53 9.61 15.75
C PRO A 162 25.01 9.64 15.34
N THR A 163 25.83 10.40 16.06
CA THR A 163 27.28 10.53 15.83
C THR A 163 28.08 9.23 16.06
N THR A 164 27.41 8.16 16.48
CA THR A 164 28.03 6.85 16.75
C THR A 164 27.80 5.92 15.56
N THR A 165 28.82 5.16 15.16
CA THR A 165 28.76 4.15 14.08
C THR A 165 27.82 2.98 14.37
N ALA A 166 27.25 2.90 15.57
CA ALA A 166 26.26 1.91 15.94
C ALA A 166 24.85 2.40 15.57
N PRO A 167 23.99 1.55 14.97
CA PRO A 167 22.62 1.92 14.67
C PRO A 167 21.89 2.37 15.94
N SER A 168 21.18 3.49 15.86
CA SER A 168 20.29 3.95 16.93
C SER A 168 19.36 2.80 17.31
N LYS A 169 19.38 2.38 18.57
CA LYS A 169 18.35 1.49 19.10
C LYS A 169 17.09 2.26 19.50
N GLU A 170 17.15 3.58 19.51
CA GLU A 170 16.04 4.44 19.92
C GLU A 170 15.22 4.91 18.71
N PRO A 171 13.89 4.84 18.80
CA PRO A 171 13.01 5.36 17.76
C PRO A 171 13.16 6.86 17.59
N ILE A 172 12.95 7.35 16.38
CA ILE A 172 12.97 8.79 16.12
C ILE A 172 11.71 9.42 16.73
N PRO A 173 11.83 10.42 17.63
CA PRO A 173 10.70 11.07 18.27
C PRO A 173 10.02 12.06 17.31
N VAL A 174 8.78 11.80 16.93
CA VAL A 174 7.94 12.70 16.13
C VAL A 174 7.20 13.66 17.06
N PRO A 175 7.36 15.00 16.92
CA PRO A 175 6.80 15.99 17.85
C PRO A 175 5.28 15.90 18.00
N ALA A 176 4.77 16.27 19.18
CA ALA A 176 3.35 16.21 19.52
C ALA A 176 2.45 17.01 18.56
N CYS A 177 2.95 18.15 18.05
CA CYS A 177 2.23 19.01 17.10
C CYS A 177 1.94 18.34 15.75
N ILE A 178 2.68 17.29 15.39
CA ILE A 178 2.42 16.42 14.24
C ILE A 178 1.73 15.14 14.71
N SER A 179 2.26 14.50 15.75
CA SER A 179 1.83 13.19 16.23
C SER A 179 0.36 13.15 16.66
N VAL A 180 -0.07 14.09 17.51
CA VAL A 180 -1.45 14.10 18.03
C VAL A 180 -2.48 14.28 16.92
N PRO A 181 -2.39 15.31 16.04
CA PRO A 181 -3.38 15.46 14.98
C PRO A 181 -3.29 14.31 13.95
N LEU A 182 -2.08 13.82 13.62
CA LEU A 182 -1.92 12.70 12.68
C LEU A 182 -2.58 11.42 13.21
N LEU A 183 -2.32 11.06 14.47
CA LEU A 183 -2.97 9.91 15.12
C LEU A 183 -4.48 10.06 15.25
N THR A 184 -4.99 11.30 15.21
CA THR A 184 -6.43 11.57 15.20
C THR A 184 -7.04 11.41 13.79
N VAL A 185 -6.37 11.92 12.74
CA VAL A 185 -6.93 11.90 11.38
C VAL A 185 -6.73 10.57 10.64
N SER A 186 -5.63 9.85 10.90
CA SER A 186 -5.32 8.59 10.20
C SER A 186 -6.41 7.52 10.37
N PRO A 187 -6.92 7.23 11.59
CA PRO A 187 -7.99 6.25 11.76
C PRO A 187 -9.30 6.59 11.04
N LEU A 188 -9.60 7.88 10.87
CA LEU A 188 -10.82 8.33 10.17
C LEU A 188 -10.80 7.99 8.68
N LEU A 189 -9.61 7.95 8.09
CA LEU A 189 -9.39 7.51 6.72
C LEU A 189 -9.13 5.99 6.63
N GLY A 190 -8.97 5.34 7.78
CA GLY A 190 -8.50 3.95 7.89
C GLY A 190 -7.06 3.76 7.42
N LEU A 191 -6.25 4.81 7.45
CA LEU A 191 -4.84 4.79 7.06
C LEU A 191 -3.95 4.72 8.32
N PRO A 192 -2.71 4.22 8.19
CA PRO A 192 -1.71 4.33 9.25
C PRO A 192 -1.14 5.76 9.28
N PRO A 193 -0.56 6.21 10.42
CA PRO A 193 0.04 7.54 10.57
C PRO A 193 1.41 7.65 9.89
N VAL A 194 1.54 7.20 8.65
CA VAL A 194 2.76 7.28 7.82
C VAL A 194 2.34 7.65 6.40
N LEU A 195 3.26 8.22 5.60
CA LEU A 195 2.99 8.50 4.20
C LEU A 195 2.60 7.21 3.45
N THR A 196 1.47 7.26 2.74
CA THR A 196 0.96 6.14 1.95
C THR A 196 0.84 6.47 0.47
N TYR A 197 0.51 5.46 -0.34
CA TYR A 197 0.15 5.65 -1.75
C TYR A 197 -1.07 6.58 -1.91
N ALA A 198 -2.01 6.55 -0.96
CA ALA A 198 -3.14 7.48 -0.97
C ALA A 198 -2.67 8.94 -0.87
N ASP A 199 -1.68 9.21 -0.02
CA ASP A 199 -1.14 10.54 0.21
C ASP A 199 -0.27 11.07 -0.92
N THR A 200 0.44 10.18 -1.60
CA THR A 200 1.36 10.54 -2.69
C THR A 200 0.67 10.61 -4.04
N VAL A 201 -0.45 9.87 -4.21
CA VAL A 201 -1.15 9.74 -5.50
C VAL A 201 -2.61 10.17 -5.40
N LEU A 202 -3.43 9.47 -4.62
CA LEU A 202 -4.90 9.62 -4.70
C LEU A 202 -5.37 11.02 -4.26
N TYR A 203 -4.75 11.57 -3.22
CA TYR A 203 -5.13 12.85 -2.61
C TYR A 203 -4.22 14.03 -3.00
N ASN A 204 -3.30 13.81 -3.96
CA ASN A 204 -2.19 14.71 -4.24
C ASN A 204 -2.13 15.22 -5.68
N PHE A 205 -3.26 15.21 -6.38
CA PHE A 205 -3.35 15.70 -7.76
C PHE A 205 -4.47 16.72 -7.93
N LEU A 206 -4.33 17.56 -8.95
CA LEU A 206 -5.40 18.38 -9.50
C LEU A 206 -5.66 18.00 -10.96
N PRO A 207 -6.93 17.98 -11.39
CA PRO A 207 -7.25 17.80 -12.79
C PRO A 207 -6.95 19.08 -13.59
N SER A 208 -6.89 18.99 -14.91
CA SER A 208 -6.61 20.15 -15.81
C SER A 208 -7.49 21.37 -15.52
N ASN A 209 -8.76 21.15 -15.14
CA ASN A 209 -9.65 22.18 -14.62
C ASN A 209 -10.20 21.75 -13.25
N PRO A 210 -9.71 22.34 -12.13
CA PRO A 210 -10.16 22.02 -10.77
C PRO A 210 -11.64 22.30 -10.49
N SER A 211 -12.30 23.13 -11.30
CA SER A 211 -13.74 23.44 -11.15
C SER A 211 -14.65 22.37 -11.74
N ILE A 212 -14.09 21.42 -12.49
CA ILE A 212 -14.80 20.32 -13.13
C ILE A 212 -14.37 19.02 -12.44
N ALA A 213 -15.30 18.08 -12.29
CA ALA A 213 -14.95 16.78 -11.74
C ALA A 213 -13.89 16.06 -12.60
N PRO A 214 -12.94 15.34 -11.98
CA PRO A 214 -11.91 14.62 -12.75
C PRO A 214 -12.51 13.54 -13.64
N SER A 215 -11.85 13.26 -14.76
CA SER A 215 -12.20 12.18 -15.68
C SER A 215 -11.01 11.82 -16.56
N ALA A 216 -10.84 10.53 -16.87
CA ALA A 216 -9.71 10.05 -17.67
C ALA A 216 -9.53 10.75 -19.03
N TYR A 217 -10.63 11.20 -19.66
CA TYR A 217 -10.58 11.80 -21.01
C TYR A 217 -10.86 13.30 -21.03
N SER A 218 -11.89 13.77 -20.32
CA SER A 218 -12.33 15.16 -20.43
C SER A 218 -11.64 16.11 -19.45
N ASN A 219 -11.10 15.59 -18.35
CA ASN A 219 -10.47 16.40 -17.30
C ASN A 219 -9.49 15.55 -16.48
N PRO A 220 -8.39 15.05 -17.10
CA PRO A 220 -7.47 14.12 -16.45
C PRO A 220 -6.65 14.81 -15.36
N PRO A 221 -6.01 14.02 -14.45
CA PRO A 221 -4.94 14.51 -13.60
C PRO A 221 -3.88 15.26 -14.43
N ASN A 222 -3.47 16.42 -13.95
CA ASN A 222 -2.57 17.31 -14.69
C ASN A 222 -1.42 17.85 -13.83
N GLU A 223 -1.67 18.12 -12.55
CA GLU A 223 -0.71 18.76 -11.65
C GLU A 223 -0.68 18.02 -10.31
N ILE A 224 0.49 18.00 -9.66
CA ILE A 224 0.69 17.45 -8.32
C ILE A 224 0.77 18.58 -7.30
N ILE A 225 0.08 18.41 -6.18
CA ILE A 225 -0.01 19.46 -5.15
C ILE A 225 1.27 19.51 -4.30
N THR A 226 1.74 18.34 -3.85
CA THR A 226 2.83 18.20 -2.88
C THR A 226 3.93 17.23 -3.32
N THR A 227 5.19 17.63 -3.15
CA THR A 227 6.43 16.88 -3.49
C THR A 227 7.50 17.16 -2.44
N PHE A 228 8.45 16.24 -2.22
CA PHE A 228 9.57 16.43 -1.28
C PHE A 228 10.70 17.26 -1.88
N THR A 229 11.05 16.97 -3.13
CA THR A 229 12.28 17.42 -3.81
C THR A 229 12.03 18.58 -4.77
N GLY A 230 10.77 18.78 -5.17
CA GLY A 230 10.39 19.74 -6.22
C GLY A 230 10.87 19.36 -7.62
N THR A 231 11.48 18.18 -7.80
CA THR A 231 11.97 17.75 -9.12
C THR A 231 10.82 17.33 -10.03
N ARG A 232 11.04 17.49 -11.35
CA ARG A 232 10.11 17.01 -12.37
C ARG A 232 9.95 15.48 -12.31
N SER A 233 11.02 14.74 -12.00
CA SER A 233 10.95 13.28 -11.85
C SER A 233 9.98 12.87 -10.75
N GLU A 234 9.97 13.56 -9.61
CA GLU A 234 9.05 13.26 -8.52
C GLU A 234 7.60 13.58 -8.89
N GLU A 235 7.37 14.77 -9.46
CA GLU A 235 6.05 15.18 -9.95
C GLU A 235 5.49 14.17 -10.95
N GLN A 236 6.29 13.78 -11.95
CA GLN A 236 5.87 12.83 -12.98
C GLN A 236 5.65 11.42 -12.39
N PHE A 237 6.43 11.00 -11.39
CA PHE A 237 6.23 9.72 -10.73
C PHE A 237 4.85 9.61 -10.08
N TYR A 238 4.39 10.65 -9.39
CA TYR A 238 3.05 10.70 -8.81
C TYR A 238 1.97 10.89 -9.88
N LEU A 239 2.19 11.79 -10.86
CA LEU A 239 1.19 12.11 -11.88
C LEU A 239 0.88 10.91 -12.78
N ILE A 240 1.91 10.19 -13.23
CA ILE A 240 1.74 8.97 -14.04
C ILE A 240 1.04 7.88 -13.23
N SER A 241 1.28 7.81 -11.92
CA SER A 241 0.55 6.92 -11.02
C SER A 241 -0.94 7.30 -10.93
N ALA A 242 -1.28 8.60 -10.82
CA ALA A 242 -2.67 9.07 -10.82
C ALA A 242 -3.35 8.84 -12.19
N LEU A 243 -2.63 9.02 -13.30
CA LEU A 243 -3.13 8.70 -14.65
C LEU A 243 -3.40 7.20 -14.82
N THR A 244 -2.58 6.35 -14.19
CA THR A 244 -2.79 4.90 -14.15
C THR A 244 -4.06 4.56 -13.36
N GLU A 245 -4.26 5.16 -12.19
CA GLU A 245 -5.45 4.96 -11.35
C GLU A 245 -6.74 5.40 -12.06
N ILE A 246 -6.76 6.60 -12.69
CA ILE A 246 -7.96 7.10 -13.36
C ILE A 246 -8.34 6.26 -14.59
N ALA A 247 -7.34 5.74 -15.31
CA ALA A 247 -7.57 4.79 -16.41
C ALA A 247 -8.15 3.45 -15.91
N GLY A 248 -7.97 3.13 -14.63
CA GLY A 248 -8.56 1.98 -13.95
C GLY A 248 -10.08 2.02 -13.83
N ALA A 249 -10.71 3.19 -13.91
CA ALA A 249 -12.17 3.32 -13.81
C ALA A 249 -12.91 2.46 -14.85
N GLU A 250 -12.40 2.41 -16.09
CA GLU A 250 -12.97 1.60 -17.15
C GLU A 250 -12.79 0.09 -16.89
N ALA A 251 -11.67 -0.32 -16.29
CA ALA A 251 -11.45 -1.71 -15.91
C ALA A 251 -12.47 -2.14 -14.84
N LEU A 252 -12.68 -1.33 -13.80
CA LEU A 252 -13.68 -1.58 -12.75
C LEU A 252 -15.10 -1.63 -13.33
N ARG A 253 -15.43 -0.77 -14.30
CA ARG A 253 -16.71 -0.78 -15.01
C ARG A 253 -16.94 -2.10 -15.76
N LEU A 254 -15.91 -2.59 -16.47
CA LEU A 254 -15.95 -3.87 -17.19
C LEU A 254 -16.03 -5.07 -16.24
N MET A 255 -15.35 -5.01 -15.10
CA MET A 255 -15.45 -6.02 -14.03
C MET A 255 -16.86 -6.11 -13.50
N ARG A 256 -17.49 -4.99 -13.13
CA ARG A 256 -18.89 -4.97 -12.67
C ARG A 256 -19.83 -5.58 -13.70
N GLN A 257 -19.74 -5.16 -14.97
CA GLN A 257 -20.55 -5.73 -16.04
C GLN A 257 -20.35 -7.24 -16.19
N SER A 258 -19.11 -7.71 -16.03
CA SER A 258 -18.81 -9.14 -16.09
C SER A 258 -19.44 -9.90 -14.93
N LEU A 259 -19.41 -9.35 -13.71
CA LEU A 259 -20.07 -9.95 -12.54
C LEU A 259 -21.59 -10.04 -12.72
N ASP A 260 -22.22 -9.02 -13.32
CA ASP A 260 -23.65 -9.06 -13.66
C ASP A 260 -23.97 -10.23 -14.62
N GLU A 261 -23.10 -10.49 -15.60
CA GLU A 261 -23.26 -11.64 -16.52
C GLU A 261 -23.02 -12.99 -15.85
N LEU A 262 -22.09 -13.08 -14.89
CA LEU A 262 -21.84 -14.32 -14.13
C LEU A 262 -23.07 -14.75 -13.33
N PHE A 263 -23.88 -13.80 -12.85
CA PHE A 263 -25.10 -14.09 -12.13
C PHE A 263 -26.20 -14.70 -13.02
N ILE A 264 -26.28 -14.27 -14.30
CA ILE A 264 -27.28 -14.76 -15.25
C ILE A 264 -26.86 -16.10 -15.87
N ALA A 265 -25.60 -16.20 -16.30
CA ALA A 265 -24.96 -17.40 -16.85
C ALA A 265 -25.69 -18.12 -18.02
N ASP A 266 -26.50 -17.40 -18.80
CA ASP A 266 -27.11 -17.92 -20.03
C ASP A 266 -26.19 -17.78 -21.27
N GLU A 267 -26.57 -18.36 -22.41
CA GLU A 267 -25.75 -18.33 -23.64
C GLU A 267 -25.42 -16.90 -24.11
N LYS A 268 -26.34 -15.93 -23.91
CA LYS A 268 -26.12 -14.53 -24.27
C LYS A 268 -25.18 -13.85 -23.29
N ALA A 269 -25.30 -14.17 -22.00
CA ALA A 269 -24.44 -13.69 -20.93
C ALA A 269 -23.00 -14.15 -21.15
N LEU A 270 -22.77 -15.42 -21.50
CA LEU A 270 -21.43 -15.94 -21.82
C LEU A 270 -20.80 -15.22 -23.02
N LYS A 271 -21.59 -14.88 -24.06
CA LYS A 271 -21.13 -14.06 -25.19
C LYS A 271 -20.78 -12.64 -24.78
N ARG A 272 -21.59 -11.99 -23.95
CA ARG A 272 -21.30 -10.64 -23.42
C ARG A 272 -20.08 -10.63 -22.52
N LEU A 273 -19.97 -11.59 -21.61
CA LEU A 273 -18.82 -11.81 -20.74
C LEU A 273 -17.53 -11.95 -21.56
N THR A 274 -17.55 -12.74 -22.64
CA THR A 274 -16.42 -12.88 -23.57
C THR A 274 -15.99 -11.53 -24.15
N ILE A 275 -16.95 -10.66 -24.52
CA ILE A 275 -16.66 -9.32 -25.04
C ILE A 275 -16.07 -8.42 -23.94
N TYR A 276 -16.61 -8.48 -22.72
CA TYR A 276 -16.13 -7.67 -21.60
C TYR A 276 -14.71 -8.05 -21.18
N LEU A 277 -14.37 -9.35 -21.15
CA LEU A 277 -13.01 -9.82 -20.85
C LEU A 277 -11.99 -9.39 -21.92
N LYS A 278 -12.36 -9.43 -23.22
CA LYS A 278 -11.51 -8.89 -24.29
C LYS A 278 -11.29 -7.38 -24.15
N LYS A 279 -12.32 -6.63 -23.78
CA LYS A 279 -12.20 -5.19 -23.50
C LYS A 279 -11.33 -4.94 -22.26
N LEU A 280 -11.45 -5.78 -21.23
CA LEU A 280 -10.64 -5.69 -20.02
C LEU A 280 -9.17 -5.93 -20.33
N ALA A 281 -8.84 -6.94 -21.14
CA ALA A 281 -7.48 -7.19 -21.62
C ALA A 281 -6.87 -5.94 -22.27
N ASN A 282 -7.59 -5.33 -23.23
CA ASN A 282 -7.16 -4.08 -23.87
C ASN A 282 -7.03 -2.92 -22.87
N GLN A 283 -7.88 -2.86 -21.86
CA GLN A 283 -7.81 -1.81 -20.83
C GLN A 283 -6.60 -1.99 -19.91
N ILE A 284 -6.24 -3.24 -19.57
CA ILE A 284 -5.02 -3.56 -18.82
C ILE A 284 -3.78 -3.18 -19.64
N ASP A 285 -3.76 -3.43 -20.95
CA ASP A 285 -2.66 -2.98 -21.81
C ASP A 285 -2.54 -1.45 -21.84
N LYS A 286 -3.66 -0.71 -21.91
CA LYS A 286 -3.64 0.77 -21.83
C LYS A 286 -3.10 1.29 -20.50
N ILE A 287 -3.56 0.72 -19.38
CA ILE A 287 -3.02 1.01 -18.04
C ILE A 287 -1.50 0.76 -18.05
N SER A 288 -1.07 -0.36 -18.62
CA SER A 288 0.35 -0.69 -18.74
C SER A 288 1.12 0.33 -19.56
N ASP A 289 0.59 0.81 -20.67
CA ASP A 289 1.28 1.76 -21.53
C ASP A 289 1.41 3.14 -20.86
N ILE A 290 0.38 3.57 -20.12
CA ILE A 290 0.45 4.77 -19.26
C ILE A 290 1.56 4.60 -18.22
N THR A 291 1.58 3.49 -17.48
CA THR A 291 2.63 3.23 -16.48
C THR A 291 4.03 3.21 -17.09
N MET A 292 4.19 2.72 -18.32
CA MET A 292 5.51 2.67 -18.98
C MET A 292 6.05 4.05 -19.38
N THR A 293 5.23 5.10 -19.41
CA THR A 293 5.72 6.47 -19.60
C THR A 293 6.70 6.91 -18.50
N LEU A 294 6.70 6.25 -17.33
CA LEU A 294 7.71 6.42 -16.28
C LEU A 294 9.13 6.27 -16.82
N MET A 295 9.39 5.33 -17.71
CA MET A 295 10.72 5.08 -18.27
C MET A 295 11.24 6.25 -19.12
N LYS A 296 10.37 7.17 -19.52
CA LYS A 296 10.70 8.35 -20.32
C LYS A 296 10.73 9.63 -19.49
N GLU A 297 9.77 9.80 -18.58
CA GLU A 297 9.56 11.07 -17.88
C GLU A 297 10.22 11.14 -16.49
N VAL A 298 10.66 10.01 -15.92
CA VAL A 298 11.30 9.96 -14.60
C VAL A 298 12.75 9.48 -14.75
N ASP A 299 13.69 10.26 -14.24
CA ASP A 299 15.10 9.87 -14.19
C ASP A 299 15.30 8.76 -13.14
N PRO A 300 15.78 7.56 -13.52
CA PRO A 300 16.05 6.47 -12.60
C PRO A 300 17.02 6.84 -11.47
N GLU A 301 18.02 7.66 -11.75
CA GLU A 301 19.04 8.09 -10.78
C GLU A 301 18.42 9.03 -9.73
N GLU A 302 17.69 10.06 -10.17
CA GLU A 302 16.95 10.96 -9.28
C GLU A 302 15.94 10.18 -8.44
N PHE A 303 15.21 9.24 -9.04
CA PHE A 303 14.27 8.41 -8.30
C PHE A 303 14.95 7.63 -7.18
N TYR A 304 16.04 6.94 -7.46
CA TYR A 304 16.68 6.06 -6.49
C TYR A 304 17.39 6.83 -5.37
N HIS A 305 18.19 7.84 -5.72
CA HIS A 305 19.08 8.51 -4.79
C HIS A 305 18.45 9.73 -4.11
N LEU A 306 17.54 10.43 -4.79
CA LEU A 306 16.98 11.69 -4.29
C LEU A 306 15.54 11.54 -3.78
N ILE A 307 14.68 10.81 -4.50
CA ILE A 307 13.24 10.72 -4.18
C ILE A 307 12.94 9.58 -3.21
N ARG A 308 13.33 8.35 -3.55
CA ARG A 308 13.04 7.13 -2.77
C ARG A 308 13.44 7.19 -1.29
N PRO A 309 14.53 7.87 -0.87
CA PRO A 309 14.86 7.99 0.56
C PRO A 309 13.76 8.64 1.40
N TRP A 310 12.98 9.58 0.84
CA TRP A 310 11.84 10.20 1.52
C TRP A 310 10.68 9.24 1.76
N PHE A 311 10.62 8.12 1.04
CA PHE A 311 9.55 7.12 1.16
C PHE A 311 9.88 6.03 2.17
N ARG A 312 10.97 6.13 2.93
CA ARG A 312 11.32 5.11 3.90
C ARG A 312 10.47 5.28 5.15
N GLY A 313 9.62 4.30 5.45
CA GLY A 313 8.84 4.28 6.68
C GLY A 313 9.70 3.93 7.90
N GLY A 314 9.04 3.78 9.05
CA GLY A 314 9.66 3.35 10.31
C GLY A 314 10.30 1.97 10.25
N ASP A 315 9.97 1.14 9.26
CA ASP A 315 10.56 -0.18 9.01
C ASP A 315 11.66 -0.18 7.90
N GLY A 316 12.05 1.00 7.43
CA GLY A 316 12.85 1.18 6.21
C GLY A 316 14.24 0.54 6.26
N ASP A 317 14.80 0.29 7.45
CA ASP A 317 16.09 -0.38 7.69
C ASP A 317 15.94 -1.89 7.97
N GLY A 318 14.74 -2.46 7.73
CA GLY A 318 14.45 -3.87 7.92
C GLY A 318 14.60 -4.30 9.39
N PRO A 319 15.27 -5.43 9.68
CA PRO A 319 15.45 -5.93 11.05
C PRO A 319 16.13 -4.93 12.01
N ASN A 320 16.93 -4.00 11.47
CA ASN A 320 17.66 -2.99 12.24
C ASN A 320 16.84 -1.71 12.50
N SER A 321 15.61 -1.65 12.01
CA SER A 321 14.77 -0.47 12.18
C SER A 321 14.42 -0.20 13.64
N ALA A 322 14.66 1.04 14.06
CA ALA A 322 14.28 1.55 15.37
C ALA A 322 12.83 2.08 15.42
N GLY A 323 12.19 2.30 14.27
CA GLY A 323 10.83 2.83 14.21
C GLY A 323 10.71 4.29 14.60
N TRP A 324 9.46 4.77 14.61
CA TRP A 324 9.12 6.15 14.99
C TRP A 324 8.31 6.16 16.28
N ASN A 325 8.56 7.13 17.14
CA ASN A 325 7.83 7.31 18.40
C ASN A 325 6.95 8.57 18.30
N TYR A 326 5.63 8.41 18.40
CA TYR A 326 4.69 9.51 18.27
C TYR A 326 4.37 10.11 19.64
N LEU A 327 4.86 11.32 19.89
CA LEU A 327 4.73 12.00 21.19
C LEU A 327 3.34 12.65 21.40
N GLY A 328 3.00 12.97 22.66
CA GLY A 328 1.86 13.83 23.00
C GLY A 328 0.54 13.14 23.36
N LEU A 329 0.55 11.82 23.59
CA LEU A 329 -0.55 11.11 24.23
C LEU A 329 -0.16 10.81 25.69
N ASP A 330 -1.09 11.01 26.63
CA ASP A 330 -0.84 10.78 28.05
C ASP A 330 -0.31 9.34 28.29
N ASP A 331 0.78 9.23 29.05
CA ASP A 331 1.51 7.98 29.37
C ASP A 331 0.65 6.89 30.06
N THR A 332 -0.62 7.17 30.35
CA THR A 332 -1.54 6.26 31.07
C THR A 332 -2.33 5.32 30.16
N SER A 333 -2.49 5.64 28.88
CA SER A 333 -3.08 4.73 27.89
C SER A 333 -2.01 4.32 26.88
N SER A 334 -1.12 3.43 27.30
CA SER A 334 -0.10 2.77 26.45
C SER A 334 0.64 3.76 25.56
N SER A 335 1.79 4.27 26.05
CA SER A 335 2.78 4.91 25.20
C SER A 335 2.79 4.21 23.83
N THR A 336 2.65 4.98 22.75
CA THR A 336 2.54 4.45 21.38
C THR A 336 3.82 3.73 20.90
N SER A 337 4.72 3.42 21.82
CA SER A 337 6.03 2.83 21.71
C SER A 337 6.04 1.33 21.43
N GLU A 338 4.92 0.61 21.50
CA GLU A 338 4.89 -0.83 21.23
C GLU A 338 4.35 -1.11 19.83
N ALA A 339 5.25 -1.37 18.87
CA ALA A 339 4.87 -2.11 17.67
C ALA A 339 4.75 -3.59 18.05
N GLU A 340 3.54 -4.10 18.27
CA GLU A 340 3.34 -5.53 18.50
C GLU A 340 3.07 -6.28 17.19
N SER A 341 4.13 -6.49 16.40
CA SER A 341 4.26 -7.72 15.61
C SER A 341 5.11 -8.70 16.44
N ARG A 342 4.90 -10.02 16.32
CA ARG A 342 5.70 -11.02 17.10
C ARG A 342 7.21 -10.88 16.87
N ASN A 343 7.62 -10.39 15.69
CA ASN A 343 9.02 -10.12 15.34
C ASN A 343 9.56 -8.80 15.93
N THR A 344 8.74 -8.05 16.66
CA THR A 344 9.04 -6.73 17.21
C THR A 344 8.68 -6.61 18.70
N GLN A 345 8.36 -7.73 19.37
CA GLN A 345 8.21 -7.76 20.82
C GLN A 345 9.47 -7.20 21.51
N GLY A 346 9.30 -6.20 22.37
CA GLY A 346 10.39 -5.52 23.05
C GLY A 346 11.10 -4.43 22.24
N LYS A 347 10.71 -4.18 20.97
CA LYS A 347 11.16 -3.00 20.23
C LYS A 347 10.31 -1.80 20.61
N LYS A 348 10.99 -0.72 21.00
CA LYS A 348 10.37 0.60 21.08
C LYS A 348 10.16 1.11 19.65
N GLY A 349 9.06 1.82 19.37
CA GLY A 349 8.79 2.50 18.11
C GLY A 349 7.88 1.75 17.12
N LYS A 350 7.04 2.51 16.40
CA LYS A 350 6.14 1.96 15.37
C LYS A 350 6.87 1.71 14.06
N LEU A 351 6.73 0.49 13.54
CA LEU A 351 7.32 0.03 12.27
C LEU A 351 6.27 0.04 11.16
N PHE A 352 5.91 1.24 10.68
CA PHE A 352 5.08 1.36 9.50
C PHE A 352 5.92 1.39 8.23
N SER A 353 5.44 0.72 7.18
CA SER A 353 6.04 0.73 5.85
C SER A 353 5.69 2.01 5.10
N GLY A 354 6.62 2.49 4.28
CA GLY A 354 6.38 3.66 3.45
C GLY A 354 5.49 3.38 2.23
N PRO A 355 5.25 4.39 1.38
CA PRO A 355 4.37 4.24 0.22
C PRO A 355 4.96 3.26 -0.79
N SER A 356 4.11 2.43 -1.39
CA SER A 356 4.50 1.54 -2.49
C SER A 356 3.34 1.32 -3.46
N ALA A 357 3.65 0.98 -4.71
CA ALA A 357 2.64 0.59 -5.70
C ALA A 357 1.80 -0.61 -5.27
N GLY A 358 2.28 -1.43 -4.32
CA GLY A 358 1.52 -2.52 -3.71
C GLY A 358 0.31 -2.05 -2.90
N GLN A 359 0.21 -0.76 -2.59
CA GLN A 359 -0.93 -0.15 -1.87
C GLN A 359 -2.02 0.36 -2.83
N SER A 360 -1.82 0.29 -4.16
CA SER A 360 -2.86 0.59 -5.15
C SER A 360 -3.99 -0.44 -5.07
N SER A 361 -5.22 -0.01 -4.81
CA SER A 361 -6.39 -0.89 -4.79
C SER A 361 -6.76 -1.41 -6.17
N LEU A 362 -6.44 -0.68 -7.24
CA LEU A 362 -6.75 -1.06 -8.63
C LEU A 362 -6.13 -2.40 -9.01
N ILE A 363 -4.84 -2.60 -8.74
CA ILE A 363 -4.15 -3.83 -9.12
C ILE A 363 -4.69 -5.03 -8.33
N HIS A 364 -5.03 -4.84 -7.05
CA HIS A 364 -5.64 -5.88 -6.22
C HIS A 364 -7.04 -6.25 -6.73
N ALA A 365 -7.84 -5.25 -7.14
CA ALA A 365 -9.17 -5.50 -7.68
C ALA A 365 -9.10 -6.34 -8.96
N ILE A 366 -8.17 -6.03 -9.87
CA ILE A 366 -7.96 -6.80 -11.10
C ILE A 366 -7.51 -8.24 -10.79
N ASP A 367 -6.58 -8.40 -9.85
CA ASP A 367 -6.12 -9.73 -9.41
C ASP A 367 -7.25 -10.60 -8.88
N ILE A 368 -8.05 -10.06 -7.96
CA ILE A 368 -9.14 -10.79 -7.33
C ILE A 368 -10.21 -11.14 -8.36
N PHE A 369 -10.57 -10.21 -9.24
CA PHE A 369 -11.55 -10.45 -10.29
C PHE A 369 -11.10 -11.53 -11.28
N LEU A 370 -9.82 -11.51 -11.68
CA LEU A 370 -9.22 -12.55 -12.52
C LEU A 370 -8.79 -13.78 -11.73
N THR A 371 -9.15 -13.87 -10.45
CA THR A 371 -8.88 -15.00 -9.55
C THR A 371 -7.41 -15.41 -9.50
N VAL A 372 -6.50 -14.44 -9.47
CA VAL A 372 -5.07 -14.66 -9.25
C VAL A 372 -4.83 -14.89 -7.76
N ASP A 373 -4.37 -16.08 -7.40
CA ASP A 373 -4.11 -16.40 -6.00
C ASP A 373 -2.77 -15.84 -5.52
N HIS A 374 -2.81 -15.05 -4.45
CA HIS A 374 -1.64 -14.53 -3.74
C HIS A 374 -1.57 -15.02 -2.29
N SER A 375 -2.29 -16.09 -1.96
CA SER A 375 -2.19 -16.77 -0.68
C SER A 375 -0.76 -17.28 -0.42
N PRO A 376 -0.32 -17.38 0.84
CA PRO A 376 1.01 -17.92 1.16
C PRO A 376 1.10 -19.37 0.69
N THR A 377 2.22 -19.76 0.06
CA THR A 377 2.41 -21.16 -0.34
C THR A 377 2.59 -22.06 0.89
N GLU A 378 2.35 -23.37 0.78
CA GLU A 378 2.60 -24.30 1.89
C GLU A 378 4.05 -24.24 2.39
N GLN A 379 5.01 -24.07 1.47
CA GLN A 379 6.42 -23.86 1.82
C GLN A 379 6.62 -22.57 2.63
N GLU A 380 5.97 -21.46 2.27
CA GLU A 380 6.08 -20.20 3.02
C GLU A 380 5.34 -20.25 4.35
N LYS A 381 4.20 -20.96 4.41
CA LYS A 381 3.52 -21.26 5.68
C LYS A 381 4.46 -22.07 6.57
N LEU A 382 5.15 -23.07 6.02
CA LEU A 382 6.09 -23.92 6.75
C LEU A 382 7.35 -23.15 7.16
N GLU A 383 7.92 -22.30 6.30
CA GLU A 383 9.03 -21.40 6.64
C GLU A 383 8.63 -20.43 7.75
N ALA A 384 7.42 -19.86 7.68
CA ALA A 384 6.87 -19.01 8.74
C ALA A 384 6.62 -19.79 10.05
N LEU A 385 6.18 -21.06 9.97
CA LEU A 385 5.99 -21.94 11.14
C LEU A 385 7.33 -22.32 11.77
N ASN A 386 8.32 -22.71 10.96
CA ASN A 386 9.65 -23.11 11.42
C ASN A 386 10.43 -21.93 12.03
N ALA A 387 10.27 -20.71 11.48
CA ALA A 387 10.82 -19.49 12.06
C ALA A 387 10.22 -19.15 13.43
N VAL A 388 9.02 -19.68 13.75
CA VAL A 388 8.34 -19.50 15.03
C VAL A 388 8.71 -20.58 16.05
N GLU A 389 9.03 -21.80 15.60
CA GLU A 389 9.32 -22.94 16.50
C GLU A 389 10.77 -22.93 17.04
N TYR A 390 11.71 -22.27 16.35
CA TYR A 390 13.11 -22.12 16.77
C TYR A 390 13.60 -20.66 16.62
N PRO A 391 13.41 -19.78 17.63
CA PRO A 391 13.76 -18.35 17.52
C PRO A 391 15.27 -18.07 17.38
N THR A 392 16.11 -19.07 17.58
CA THR A 392 17.58 -18.93 17.55
C THR A 392 18.23 -20.16 16.93
N GLU A 393 17.97 -20.44 15.65
CA GLU A 393 18.81 -21.37 14.89
C GLU A 393 18.97 -21.06 13.39
N SER A 394 18.36 -19.99 12.87
CA SER A 394 18.81 -19.42 11.60
C SER A 394 20.05 -18.54 11.82
N LYS A 395 21.13 -19.16 12.33
CA LYS A 395 22.48 -18.66 12.10
C LYS A 395 22.81 -18.98 10.65
N ILE A 396 22.86 -17.97 9.79
CA ILE A 396 23.66 -18.08 8.57
C ILE A 396 25.12 -18.15 9.06
N LEU A 397 25.61 -19.38 9.28
CA LEU A 397 27.02 -19.65 9.52
C LEU A 397 27.72 -19.56 8.17
N VAL A 398 28.56 -18.53 8.03
CA VAL A 398 29.54 -18.44 6.96
C VAL A 398 30.58 -19.53 7.24
N ASP A 399 30.50 -20.64 6.50
CA ASP A 399 31.48 -21.72 6.59
C ASP A 399 32.79 -21.26 5.96
N SER A 400 33.88 -21.35 6.70
CA SER A 400 35.24 -21.04 6.25
C SER A 400 36.23 -22.03 6.87
N THR A 401 36.21 -23.27 6.35
CA THR A 401 37.28 -24.30 6.32
C THR A 401 37.61 -25.08 7.62
N PRO A 402 38.30 -26.25 7.55
CA PRO A 402 37.99 -27.50 6.84
C PRO A 402 37.92 -28.74 7.80
N ILE A 403 37.54 -29.90 7.24
CA ILE A 403 37.31 -31.22 7.86
C ILE A 403 38.40 -31.67 8.88
N ASN A 404 37.98 -32.28 10.00
CA ASN A 404 38.75 -33.32 10.69
C ASN A 404 37.83 -34.46 11.16
N PRO A 405 38.16 -35.76 10.95
CA PRO A 405 37.30 -36.88 11.23
C PRO A 405 37.70 -37.55 12.55
N ASP A 406 37.01 -37.23 13.65
CA ASP A 406 37.00 -38.09 14.83
C ASP A 406 35.65 -37.97 15.55
N SER A 407 34.92 -39.08 15.47
CA SER A 407 33.65 -39.54 16.07
C SER A 407 33.36 -39.15 17.54
N PRO A 408 32.18 -39.47 18.16
CA PRO A 408 31.05 -40.30 17.69
C PRO A 408 29.62 -39.75 17.92
N GLN A 409 28.69 -40.38 17.21
CA GLN A 409 27.23 -40.35 17.40
C GLN A 409 26.79 -40.99 18.73
N SER A 410 25.70 -40.52 19.32
CA SER A 410 24.77 -41.35 20.13
C SER A 410 23.37 -40.72 20.22
N PRO A 411 22.29 -41.53 20.34
CA PRO A 411 20.97 -41.22 19.77
C PRO A 411 19.86 -41.24 20.88
N PRO A 412 18.55 -41.52 20.61
CA PRO A 412 17.43 -40.73 21.14
C PRO A 412 16.73 -41.39 22.34
N THR A 413 15.99 -40.60 23.14
CA THR A 413 14.92 -41.18 23.97
C THR A 413 13.67 -40.31 23.94
N ALA A 414 12.55 -41.02 23.84
CA ALA A 414 11.21 -40.54 23.57
C ALA A 414 10.33 -40.61 24.82
N HIS A 415 9.19 -39.92 24.70
CA HIS A 415 7.90 -40.11 25.38
C HIS A 415 7.63 -39.45 26.74
N GLY A 416 6.71 -38.48 26.68
CA GLY A 416 5.72 -38.17 27.70
C GLY A 416 4.52 -37.49 27.04
N HIS A 417 3.47 -38.27 26.72
CA HIS A 417 2.19 -37.78 26.21
C HIS A 417 1.34 -37.16 27.33
N GLY A 418 0.73 -36.02 27.03
CA GLY A 418 -0.37 -35.40 27.77
C GLY A 418 -1.14 -34.44 26.88
N HIS A 419 -2.22 -34.94 26.26
CA HIS A 419 -3.27 -34.18 25.58
C HIS A 419 -3.82 -33.06 26.50
N GLY A 420 -4.30 -31.90 26.05
CA GLY A 420 -4.59 -31.42 24.71
C GLY A 420 -5.53 -30.22 24.85
N HIS A 421 -5.06 -29.05 24.44
CA HIS A 421 -5.87 -27.96 23.89
C HIS A 421 -5.00 -27.29 22.83
N GLY A 422 -5.00 -27.89 21.64
CA GLY A 422 -4.29 -27.38 20.49
C GLY A 422 -4.92 -26.07 20.02
N ALA A 423 -4.27 -24.96 20.34
CA ALA A 423 -4.44 -23.74 19.58
C ALA A 423 -3.49 -23.83 18.37
N ALA A 424 -4.07 -23.99 17.18
CA ALA A 424 -3.34 -23.99 15.92
C ALA A 424 -2.55 -22.68 15.72
N PRO A 425 -1.29 -22.73 15.24
CA PRO A 425 -0.46 -21.55 15.02
C PRO A 425 -0.96 -20.70 13.83
N LYS A 426 -1.08 -19.39 14.04
CA LYS A 426 -1.54 -18.40 13.05
C LYS A 426 -0.34 -17.87 12.24
N GLY A 427 -0.27 -18.21 10.96
CA GLY A 427 0.79 -17.81 10.03
C GLY A 427 0.76 -16.31 9.70
N GLU A 428 1.94 -15.76 9.38
CA GLU A 428 2.16 -14.35 9.03
C GLU A 428 1.40 -13.95 7.73
N ALA A 429 0.82 -12.74 7.71
CA ALA A 429 0.09 -12.23 6.56
C ALA A 429 1.03 -11.98 5.35
N THR A 430 0.60 -12.35 4.14
CA THR A 430 1.36 -12.09 2.90
C THR A 430 1.56 -10.58 2.70
N PHE A 431 2.55 -10.20 1.87
CA PHE A 431 2.78 -8.80 1.56
C PHE A 431 1.51 -8.10 1.04
N VAL A 432 0.75 -8.75 0.14
CA VAL A 432 -0.51 -8.25 -0.41
C VAL A 432 -1.53 -7.98 0.71
N GLN A 433 -1.64 -8.90 1.68
CA GLN A 433 -2.53 -8.74 2.84
C GLN A 433 -2.10 -7.60 3.76
N ARG A 434 -0.79 -7.41 3.98
CA ARG A 434 -0.29 -6.27 4.77
C ARG A 434 -0.59 -4.94 4.08
N MET A 435 -0.49 -4.87 2.75
CA MET A 435 -0.76 -3.63 2.01
C MET A 435 -2.23 -3.18 2.07
N LEU A 436 -3.19 -4.07 2.36
CA LEU A 436 -4.59 -3.66 2.58
C LEU A 436 -4.73 -2.67 3.74
N GLN A 437 -3.85 -2.74 4.74
CA GLN A 437 -3.86 -1.82 5.89
C GLN A 437 -3.43 -0.39 5.51
N TYR A 438 -2.80 -0.22 4.35
CA TYR A 438 -2.33 1.06 3.83
C TYR A 438 -3.28 1.62 2.76
N MET A 439 -4.44 0.99 2.56
CA MET A 439 -5.51 1.47 1.68
C MET A 439 -6.57 2.19 2.50
N PRO A 440 -7.21 3.25 1.96
CA PRO A 440 -8.37 3.87 2.59
C PRO A 440 -9.42 2.82 2.98
N LEU A 441 -10.08 2.99 4.13
CA LEU A 441 -11.05 2.02 4.65
C LEU A 441 -12.09 1.59 3.59
N PRO A 442 -12.74 2.51 2.84
CA PRO A 442 -13.73 2.14 1.83
C PRO A 442 -13.13 1.29 0.71
N HIS A 443 -11.90 1.55 0.30
CA HIS A 443 -11.22 0.79 -0.75
C HIS A 443 -10.87 -0.62 -0.27
N ARG A 444 -10.34 -0.76 0.94
CA ARG A 444 -10.09 -2.07 1.55
C ARG A 444 -11.38 -2.87 1.70
N SER A 445 -12.48 -2.22 2.10
CA SER A 445 -13.80 -2.84 2.17
C SER A 445 -14.29 -3.32 0.80
N PHE A 446 -14.06 -2.54 -0.27
CA PHE A 446 -14.35 -2.97 -1.65
C PHE A 446 -13.56 -4.23 -2.02
N ILE A 447 -12.27 -4.25 -1.73
CA ILE A 447 -11.40 -5.39 -2.03
C ILE A 447 -11.85 -6.65 -1.28
N LEU A 448 -12.21 -6.52 0.00
CA LEU A 448 -12.76 -7.62 0.79
C LEU A 448 -14.11 -8.10 0.27
N HIS A 449 -14.98 -7.16 -0.10
CA HIS A 449 -16.29 -7.50 -0.65
C HIS A 449 -16.16 -8.23 -1.98
N LEU A 450 -15.30 -7.73 -2.88
CA LEU A 450 -15.02 -8.36 -4.17
C LEU A 450 -14.45 -9.77 -4.01
N SER A 451 -13.59 -10.02 -3.02
CA SER A 451 -13.01 -11.35 -2.78
C SER A 451 -14.02 -12.36 -2.22
N THR A 452 -15.10 -11.88 -1.60
CA THR A 452 -16.20 -12.72 -1.07
C THR A 452 -17.32 -12.99 -2.08
N HIS A 453 -17.17 -12.57 -3.34
CA HIS A 453 -18.20 -12.78 -4.35
C HIS A 453 -18.52 -14.28 -4.53
N PRO A 454 -19.80 -14.69 -4.50
CA PRO A 454 -20.19 -16.11 -4.43
C PRO A 454 -19.85 -16.91 -5.68
N THR A 455 -19.72 -16.24 -6.83
CA THR A 455 -19.39 -16.87 -8.11
C THR A 455 -18.04 -16.35 -8.62
N PRO A 456 -16.92 -17.02 -8.30
CA PRO A 456 -15.61 -16.68 -8.84
C PRO A 456 -15.55 -16.91 -10.35
N LEU A 457 -14.83 -16.05 -11.08
CA LEU A 457 -14.79 -16.06 -12.54
C LEU A 457 -14.17 -17.34 -13.12
N ARG A 458 -13.00 -17.76 -12.63
CA ARG A 458 -12.25 -18.90 -13.21
C ARG A 458 -13.01 -20.22 -13.19
N PRO A 459 -13.63 -20.67 -12.08
CA PRO A 459 -14.40 -21.92 -12.08
C PRO A 459 -15.51 -21.94 -13.13
N LEU A 460 -16.20 -20.81 -13.34
CA LEU A 460 -17.22 -20.70 -14.38
C LEU A 460 -16.59 -20.79 -15.79
N VAL A 461 -15.48 -20.09 -16.02
CA VAL A 461 -14.77 -20.14 -17.31
C VAL A 461 -14.30 -21.56 -17.60
N VAL A 462 -13.73 -22.26 -16.63
CA VAL A 462 -13.29 -23.66 -16.75
C VAL A 462 -14.46 -24.58 -17.07
N HIS A 463 -15.59 -24.42 -16.36
CA HIS A 463 -16.80 -25.21 -16.61
C HIS A 463 -17.31 -25.09 -18.06
N TYR A 464 -17.26 -23.88 -18.63
CA TYR A 464 -17.71 -23.63 -19.99
C TYR A 464 -16.61 -23.71 -21.05
N ALA A 465 -15.36 -24.03 -20.70
CA ALA A 465 -14.23 -23.92 -21.62
C ALA A 465 -14.38 -24.82 -22.87
N SER A 466 -14.94 -26.03 -22.73
CA SER A 466 -15.17 -26.94 -23.86
C SER A 466 -16.32 -26.49 -24.77
N SER A 467 -17.39 -25.91 -24.21
CA SER A 467 -18.57 -25.47 -24.98
C SER A 467 -18.42 -24.05 -25.53
N HIS A 468 -17.63 -23.21 -24.87
CA HIS A 468 -17.39 -21.81 -25.18
C HIS A 468 -15.88 -21.49 -25.15
N PRO A 469 -15.07 -22.06 -26.05
CA PRO A 469 -13.62 -21.86 -26.06
C PRO A 469 -13.20 -20.39 -26.21
N ALA A 470 -14.05 -19.57 -26.83
CA ALA A 470 -13.82 -18.12 -26.95
C ALA A 470 -13.85 -17.40 -25.60
N LEU A 471 -14.60 -17.90 -24.61
CA LEU A 471 -14.65 -17.36 -23.25
C LEU A 471 -13.34 -17.63 -22.51
N ALA A 472 -12.86 -18.88 -22.56
CA ALA A 472 -11.57 -19.27 -21.99
C ALA A 472 -10.42 -18.46 -22.61
N ALA A 473 -10.39 -18.34 -23.94
CA ALA A 473 -9.39 -17.52 -24.63
C ALA A 473 -9.45 -16.03 -24.24
N ALA A 474 -10.64 -15.49 -23.97
CA ALA A 474 -10.78 -14.10 -23.53
C ALA A 474 -10.31 -13.89 -22.08
N TYR A 475 -10.60 -14.83 -21.18
CA TYR A 475 -10.09 -14.84 -19.81
C TYR A 475 -8.56 -14.93 -19.77
N ASP A 476 -7.97 -15.90 -20.49
CA ASP A 476 -6.52 -16.03 -20.60
C ASP A 476 -5.87 -14.82 -21.27
N GLY A 477 -6.56 -14.20 -22.25
CA GLY A 477 -6.11 -12.94 -22.85
C GLY A 477 -6.01 -11.79 -21.85
N ALA A 478 -6.94 -11.70 -20.90
CA ALA A 478 -6.86 -10.71 -19.82
C ALA A 478 -5.71 -11.01 -18.85
N LEU A 479 -5.50 -12.28 -18.46
CA LEU A 479 -4.38 -12.70 -17.63
C LEU A 479 -3.03 -12.47 -18.33
N GLU A 480 -2.92 -12.73 -19.62
CA GLU A 480 -1.69 -12.49 -20.39
C GLU A 480 -1.39 -11.00 -20.48
N SER A 481 -2.41 -10.14 -20.60
CA SER A 481 -2.23 -8.67 -20.53
C SER A 481 -1.72 -8.24 -19.15
N LEU A 482 -2.27 -8.81 -18.06
CA LEU A 482 -1.79 -8.56 -16.70
C LEU A 482 -0.36 -9.09 -16.47
N ARG A 483 -0.02 -10.25 -17.05
CA ARG A 483 1.33 -10.81 -16.99
C ARG A 483 2.33 -9.90 -17.72
N ARG A 484 1.99 -9.41 -18.92
CA ARG A 484 2.82 -8.43 -19.65
C ARG A 484 3.02 -7.15 -18.84
N PHE A 485 1.98 -6.64 -18.19
CA PHE A 485 2.08 -5.50 -17.27
C PHE A 485 3.11 -5.76 -16.16
N ARG A 486 3.07 -6.95 -15.53
CA ARG A 486 4.04 -7.35 -14.48
C ARG A 486 5.46 -7.45 -15.01
N GLU A 487 5.66 -8.06 -16.18
CA GLU A 487 6.99 -8.15 -16.82
C GLU A 487 7.55 -6.77 -17.14
N LYS A 488 6.72 -5.86 -17.68
CA LYS A 488 7.06 -4.46 -17.91
C LYS A 488 7.40 -3.74 -16.59
N HIS A 489 6.63 -3.91 -15.53
CA HIS A 489 6.90 -3.34 -14.21
C HIS A 489 8.21 -3.87 -13.59
N MET A 490 8.52 -5.16 -13.76
CA MET A 490 9.81 -5.72 -13.35
C MET A 490 11.00 -5.07 -14.07
N ARG A 491 10.85 -4.67 -15.34
CA ARG A 491 11.89 -3.92 -16.08
C ARG A 491 12.11 -2.54 -15.50
N ILE A 492 11.03 -1.83 -15.13
CA ILE A 492 11.13 -0.55 -14.40
C ILE A 492 11.95 -0.76 -13.13
N VAL A 493 11.56 -1.72 -12.29
CA VAL A 493 12.26 -1.99 -11.02
C VAL A 493 13.73 -2.36 -11.23
N SER A 494 14.06 -3.13 -12.27
CA SER A 494 15.45 -3.43 -12.60
C SER A 494 16.25 -2.16 -12.88
N LEU A 495 15.71 -1.24 -13.68
CA LEU A 495 16.39 0.00 -14.08
C LEU A 495 16.44 1.05 -12.94
N PHE A 496 15.34 1.22 -12.22
CA PHE A 496 15.14 2.28 -11.22
C PHE A 496 15.66 1.91 -9.83
N ILE A 497 15.82 0.62 -9.52
CA ILE A 497 16.28 0.17 -8.21
C ILE A 497 17.58 -0.61 -8.34
N VAL A 498 17.57 -1.73 -9.07
CA VAL A 498 18.69 -2.70 -9.03
C VAL A 498 19.95 -2.13 -9.68
N GLN A 499 19.81 -1.49 -10.85
CA GLN A 499 20.95 -0.87 -11.52
C GLN A 499 21.48 0.35 -10.77
N GLN A 500 20.60 1.16 -10.18
CA GLN A 500 21.00 2.35 -9.42
C GLN A 500 21.65 2.00 -8.10
N ALA A 501 21.21 0.93 -7.41
CA ALA A 501 21.80 0.48 -6.16
C ALA A 501 23.32 0.22 -6.25
N ARG A 502 23.80 -0.16 -7.44
CA ARG A 502 25.21 -0.46 -7.73
C ARG A 502 26.03 0.75 -8.16
N ARG A 503 25.39 1.90 -8.39
CA ARG A 503 26.00 3.12 -8.91
C ARG A 503 26.07 4.18 -7.82
N GLN A 504 27.11 5.01 -7.91
CA GLN A 504 27.17 6.25 -7.15
C GLN A 504 26.33 7.33 -7.85
N PRO A 505 25.70 8.24 -7.09
CA PRO A 505 24.99 9.37 -7.69
C PRO A 505 25.97 10.31 -8.41
N SER A 506 25.56 10.78 -9.57
CA SER A 506 26.25 11.78 -10.39
C SER A 506 26.40 13.10 -9.66
N GLU A 507 27.37 13.94 -10.07
CA GLU A 507 27.61 15.26 -9.49
C GLU A 507 26.33 16.12 -9.42
N ARG A 508 25.50 16.04 -10.47
CA ARG A 508 24.20 16.72 -10.53
C ARG A 508 23.28 16.30 -9.38
N VAL A 509 23.11 15.00 -9.16
CA VAL A 509 22.24 14.47 -8.09
C VAL A 509 22.86 14.69 -6.72
N ARG A 510 24.18 14.54 -6.58
CA ARG A 510 24.91 14.85 -5.33
C ARG A 510 24.71 16.29 -4.89
N LYS A 511 24.78 17.24 -5.83
CA LYS A 511 24.51 18.66 -5.56
C LYS A 511 23.10 18.89 -5.04
N LEU A 512 22.09 18.23 -5.62
CA LEU A 512 20.70 18.31 -5.14
C LEU A 512 20.53 17.68 -3.75
N MET A 513 21.33 16.67 -3.42
CA MET A 513 21.38 16.05 -2.10
C MET A 513 22.23 16.83 -1.09
N GLY A 514 22.87 17.94 -1.48
CA GLY A 514 23.80 18.70 -0.64
C GLY A 514 25.06 17.93 -0.25
N LEU A 515 25.49 16.97 -1.09
CA LEU A 515 26.70 16.18 -0.90
C LEU A 515 27.89 16.81 -1.63
N GLU A 516 29.07 16.74 -1.02
CA GLU A 516 30.33 17.16 -1.64
C GLU A 516 30.68 16.29 -2.87
N PRO A 517 31.48 16.80 -3.82
CA PRO A 517 31.99 16.01 -4.94
C PRO A 517 32.72 14.76 -4.48
N LEU A 518 32.64 13.69 -5.27
CA LEU A 518 33.40 12.46 -5.01
C LEU A 518 34.90 12.71 -5.26
N THR A 519 35.75 11.99 -4.53
CA THR A 519 37.16 11.87 -4.90
C THR A 519 37.32 10.86 -6.05
N GLU A 520 38.43 10.94 -6.80
CA GLU A 520 38.72 10.00 -7.90
C GLU A 520 38.72 8.52 -7.42
N GLU A 521 39.12 8.27 -6.17
CA GLU A 521 39.09 6.94 -5.54
C GLU A 521 37.65 6.46 -5.26
N GLU A 522 36.78 7.35 -4.78
CA GLU A 522 35.37 7.01 -4.51
C GLU A 522 34.55 6.82 -5.79
N GLU A 523 34.90 7.51 -6.88
CA GLU A 523 34.29 7.33 -8.20
C GLU A 523 34.59 5.94 -8.80
N GLN A 524 35.79 5.42 -8.56
CA GLN A 524 36.23 4.11 -9.07
C GLN A 524 35.72 2.95 -8.22
N MET A 525 35.21 3.23 -7.02
CA MET A 525 34.77 2.21 -6.08
C MET A 525 33.38 1.67 -6.46
N GLN A 526 33.34 0.47 -7.03
CA GLN A 526 32.09 -0.21 -7.35
C GLN A 526 31.48 -0.84 -6.09
N LYS A 527 30.23 -0.48 -5.79
CA LYS A 527 29.49 -1.07 -4.66
C LYS A 527 28.97 -2.45 -5.06
N GLU A 528 29.51 -3.50 -4.44
CA GLU A 528 28.87 -4.81 -4.48
C GLU A 528 27.55 -4.75 -3.70
N VAL A 529 26.45 -5.08 -4.37
CA VAL A 529 25.12 -5.11 -3.76
C VAL A 529 24.48 -6.45 -4.10
N ASP A 530 24.13 -7.23 -3.07
CA ASP A 530 23.33 -8.42 -3.25
C ASP A 530 21.89 -8.02 -3.67
N ILE A 531 21.49 -8.48 -4.86
CA ILE A 531 20.16 -8.22 -5.42
C ILE A 531 19.05 -8.75 -4.49
N ASN A 532 19.33 -9.84 -3.76
CA ASN A 532 18.36 -10.47 -2.87
C ASN A 532 18.09 -9.65 -1.60
N GLU A 533 19.02 -8.75 -1.23
CA GLU A 533 18.88 -7.85 -0.08
C GLU A 533 18.18 -6.53 -0.44
N ILE A 534 17.95 -6.26 -1.73
CA ILE A 534 17.29 -5.04 -2.18
C ILE A 534 15.80 -5.08 -1.78
N ARG A 535 15.45 -4.24 -0.81
CA ARG A 535 14.07 -4.08 -0.32
C ARG A 535 13.33 -2.95 -1.04
N GLY A 536 12.05 -3.17 -1.29
CA GLY A 536 11.13 -2.09 -1.67
C GLY A 536 10.87 -1.13 -0.50
N THR A 537 10.28 0.02 -0.76
CA THR A 537 9.80 0.96 0.27
C THR A 537 8.70 0.37 1.17
N GLY A 538 8.00 -0.65 0.67
CA GLY A 538 7.09 -1.50 1.45
C GLY A 538 7.75 -2.65 2.23
N GLY A 539 9.09 -2.68 2.33
CA GLY A 539 9.85 -3.62 3.17
C GLY A 539 10.08 -5.04 2.60
N SER A 540 9.46 -5.42 1.48
CA SER A 540 9.62 -6.75 0.85
C SER A 540 10.88 -6.88 0.00
N ALA A 541 11.44 -8.11 -0.10
CA ALA A 541 12.44 -8.46 -1.11
C ALA A 541 11.84 -8.31 -2.51
N LEU A 542 12.18 -7.20 -3.17
CA LEU A 542 11.36 -6.64 -4.25
C LEU A 542 11.26 -7.57 -5.47
N PHE A 543 12.39 -8.15 -5.89
CA PHE A 543 12.44 -8.99 -7.09
C PHE A 543 11.75 -10.35 -6.88
N LYS A 544 11.96 -11.00 -5.72
CA LYS A 544 11.30 -12.26 -5.36
C LYS A 544 9.78 -12.10 -5.36
N PHE A 545 9.30 -11.00 -4.79
CA PHE A 545 7.87 -10.68 -4.74
C PHE A 545 7.27 -10.47 -6.14
N LEU A 546 7.86 -9.60 -6.97
CA LEU A 546 7.32 -9.32 -8.31
C LEU A 546 7.33 -10.54 -9.23
N LYS A 547 8.40 -11.34 -9.17
CA LYS A 547 8.49 -12.60 -9.90
C LYS A 547 7.35 -13.54 -9.50
N ARG A 548 7.09 -13.70 -8.19
CA ARG A 548 5.98 -14.51 -7.68
C ARG A 548 4.64 -14.02 -8.20
N CYS A 549 4.37 -12.71 -8.14
CA CYS A 549 3.11 -12.18 -8.67
C CYS A 549 2.94 -12.53 -10.16
N ARG A 550 3.97 -12.35 -10.99
CA ARG A 550 3.92 -12.74 -12.40
C ARG A 550 3.63 -14.23 -12.57
N ASP A 551 4.33 -15.08 -11.82
CA ASP A 551 4.18 -16.53 -11.92
C ASP A 551 2.79 -16.99 -11.49
N ASN A 552 2.21 -16.35 -10.46
CA ASN A 552 0.83 -16.60 -10.03
C ASN A 552 -0.21 -16.18 -11.07
N THR A 553 0.01 -15.10 -11.82
CA THR A 553 -0.85 -14.74 -12.97
C THR A 553 -0.86 -15.84 -14.02
N THR A 554 0.31 -16.39 -14.35
CA THR A 554 0.44 -17.48 -15.33
C THR A 554 -0.23 -18.77 -14.84
N LYS A 555 -0.21 -19.03 -13.54
CA LYS A 555 -0.88 -20.21 -12.94
C LYS A 555 -2.41 -20.11 -13.01
N ALA A 556 -2.97 -18.90 -12.95
CA ALA A 556 -4.42 -18.69 -13.03
C ALA A 556 -5.01 -19.03 -14.40
N MET A 557 -4.19 -19.09 -15.46
CA MET A 557 -4.63 -19.38 -16.83
C MET A 557 -5.27 -20.76 -16.95
N VAL A 558 -6.23 -20.88 -17.87
CA VAL A 558 -6.98 -22.10 -18.15
C VAL A 558 -6.12 -23.03 -19.01
N ARG A 559 -5.44 -23.99 -18.39
CA ARG A 559 -4.59 -24.96 -19.10
C ARG A 559 -5.42 -26.15 -19.62
N PRO A 560 -5.25 -26.55 -20.89
CA PRO A 560 -5.74 -27.84 -21.36
C PRO A 560 -4.85 -28.96 -20.79
N SER A 561 -5.44 -29.87 -20.02
CA SER A 561 -4.80 -31.11 -19.54
C SER A 561 -5.18 -32.30 -20.43
N GLN A 562 -4.44 -33.40 -20.32
CA GLN A 562 -4.74 -34.64 -21.05
C GLN A 562 -6.11 -35.26 -20.69
N ALA A 563 -6.77 -34.77 -19.63
CA ALA A 563 -8.10 -35.20 -19.16
C ALA A 563 -9.18 -34.10 -19.17
N GLY A 564 -8.89 -32.88 -19.67
CA GLY A 564 -9.84 -31.75 -19.67
C GLY A 564 -9.19 -30.41 -19.31
N TYR A 565 -9.78 -29.66 -18.39
CA TYR A 565 -9.25 -28.39 -17.87
C TYR A 565 -9.02 -28.50 -16.36
N GLU A 566 -7.87 -28.02 -15.86
CA GLU A 566 -7.50 -28.09 -14.43
C GLU A 566 -8.26 -27.05 -13.57
N LEU A 567 -8.78 -27.49 -12.42
CA LEU A 567 -9.41 -26.63 -11.40
C LEU A 567 -8.49 -26.31 -10.22
N GLU A 568 -7.26 -26.87 -10.18
CA GLU A 568 -6.30 -26.64 -9.10
C GLU A 568 -6.00 -25.16 -8.86
#